data_AF-A0A2N2EF51-F1
#
_entry.id   AF-A0A2N2EF51-F1
#
_cell.length_a   1.000
_cell.length_b   1.000
_cell.length_c   1.000
_cell.angle_alpha   90.00
_cell.angle_beta   90.00
_cell.angle_gamma   90.00
#
_symmetry.space_group_name_H-M   'P 1'
#
loop_
_entity.id
_entity.type
_entity.pdbx_description
1 polymer ?
#
loop_
_entity_poly.entity_id
_entity_poly.type
_entity_poly.pdbx_seq_one_letter_code
_entity_poly.pdbx_strand_id
1 'polypeptide(L)'
;MEKSNLEIDNNAKLKVKRIIYYILGILEILFTFRLIFKILGANPGSPFVSIIYAVTNLFIAPFAGIFRVAVTEGIEAQSVLEPQLIIAMIVYASLAWGIVKLYEIISNRKESENL
;
A
#
# COMPACT_ATOMS: atom_id res chain seq x y z
N MET A 1 4.15 -39.74 -2.62
CA MET A 1 5.24 -38.75 -2.79
C MET A 1 4.77 -37.52 -3.56
N GLU A 2 3.88 -37.65 -4.54
CA GLU A 2 3.36 -36.50 -5.32
C GLU A 2 2.37 -35.60 -4.55
N LYS A 3 1.42 -36.21 -3.82
CA LYS A 3 0.46 -35.46 -2.99
C LYS A 3 1.10 -34.56 -1.93
N SER A 4 2.23 -34.99 -1.35
CA SER A 4 2.97 -34.18 -0.37
C SER A 4 3.65 -32.97 -1.01
N ASN A 5 4.13 -33.07 -2.26
CA ASN A 5 4.77 -31.95 -2.95
C ASN A 5 3.74 -30.88 -3.36
N LEU A 6 2.56 -31.29 -3.82
CA LEU A 6 1.45 -30.40 -4.15
C LEU A 6 0.91 -29.64 -2.92
N GLU A 7 0.85 -30.30 -1.77
CA GLU A 7 0.42 -29.66 -0.52
C GLU A 7 1.45 -28.63 -0.03
N ILE A 8 2.76 -28.93 -0.16
CA ILE A 8 3.84 -28.00 0.21
C ILE A 8 3.85 -26.74 -0.67
N ASP A 9 3.69 -26.90 -2.00
CA ASP A 9 3.68 -25.79 -2.95
C ASP A 9 2.47 -24.87 -2.72
N ASN A 10 1.28 -25.43 -2.54
CA ASN A 10 0.08 -24.65 -2.22
C ASN A 10 0.22 -23.86 -0.91
N ASN A 11 0.77 -24.48 0.14
CA ASN A 11 1.05 -23.79 1.39
C ASN A 11 2.07 -22.65 1.22
N ALA A 12 3.10 -22.84 0.40
CA ALA A 12 4.06 -21.79 0.09
C ALA A 12 3.40 -20.62 -0.67
N LYS A 13 2.59 -20.90 -1.70
CA LYS A 13 1.84 -19.87 -2.45
C LYS A 13 0.92 -19.07 -1.53
N LEU A 14 0.17 -19.75 -0.66
CA LEU A 14 -0.74 -19.12 0.30
C LEU A 14 0.01 -18.27 1.32
N LYS A 15 1.18 -18.72 1.81
CA LYS A 15 2.03 -17.93 2.73
C LYS A 15 2.53 -16.64 2.08
N VAL A 16 3.06 -16.70 0.86
CA VAL A 16 3.56 -15.52 0.13
C VAL A 16 2.45 -14.49 -0.08
N LYS A 17 1.28 -14.94 -0.58
CA LYS A 17 0.10 -14.10 -0.74
C LYS A 17 -0.31 -13.41 0.55
N ARG A 18 -0.34 -14.16 1.66
CA ARG A 18 -0.73 -13.65 2.97
C ARG A 18 0.26 -12.60 3.49
N ILE A 19 1.56 -12.79 3.30
CA ILE A 19 2.59 -11.82 3.70
C ILE A 19 2.44 -10.52 2.91
N ILE A 20 2.28 -10.59 1.58
CA ILE A 20 2.13 -9.41 0.73
C ILE A 20 0.91 -8.58 1.14
N TYR A 21 -0.26 -9.23 1.29
CA TYR A 21 -1.47 -8.52 1.72
C TYR A 21 -1.41 -8.02 3.16
N TYR A 22 -0.67 -8.69 4.05
CA TYR A 22 -0.48 -8.21 5.41
C TYR A 22 0.35 -6.92 5.45
N ILE A 23 1.46 -6.87 4.69
CA ILE A 23 2.29 -5.66 4.55
C ILE A 23 1.48 -4.53 3.92
N LEU A 24 0.75 -4.82 2.84
CA LEU A 24 -0.16 -3.83 2.23
C LEU A 24 -1.18 -3.33 3.27
N GLY A 25 -1.82 -4.23 4.01
CA GLY A 25 -2.82 -3.86 5.01
C GLY A 25 -2.27 -2.92 6.08
N ILE A 26 -1.06 -3.17 6.58
CA ILE A 26 -0.38 -2.25 7.51
C ILE A 26 -0.17 -0.87 6.88
N LEU A 27 0.34 -0.83 5.64
CA LEU A 27 0.59 0.42 4.93
C LEU A 27 -0.70 1.22 4.71
N GLU A 28 -1.77 0.55 4.27
CA GLU A 28 -3.09 1.15 4.05
C GLU A 28 -3.71 1.66 5.37
N ILE A 29 -3.53 0.93 6.47
CA ILE A 29 -3.97 1.37 7.79
C ILE A 29 -3.24 2.66 8.20
N LEU A 30 -1.92 2.77 7.96
CA LEU A 30 -1.16 3.99 8.24
C LEU A 30 -1.64 5.18 7.41
N PHE A 31 -1.92 4.97 6.12
CA PHE A 31 -2.50 6.02 5.26
C PHE A 31 -3.90 6.43 5.70
N THR A 32 -4.72 5.46 6.10
CA THR A 32 -6.07 5.71 6.61
C THR A 32 -6.02 6.51 7.91
N PHE A 33 -5.14 6.15 8.85
CA PHE A 33 -4.93 6.93 10.08
C PHE A 33 -4.47 8.35 9.77
N ARG A 34 -3.54 8.53 8.83
CA ARG A 34 -3.11 9.86 8.39
C ARG A 34 -4.30 10.67 7.89
N LEU A 35 -5.14 10.10 7.02
CA LEU A 35 -6.32 10.77 6.46
C LEU A 35 -7.30 11.17 7.57
N ILE A 36 -7.62 10.25 8.49
CA ILE A 36 -8.49 10.51 9.64
C ILE A 36 -7.91 11.64 10.50
N PHE A 37 -6.62 11.60 10.82
CA PHE A 37 -5.96 12.64 11.61
C PHE A 37 -5.99 14.00 10.95
N LYS A 38 -5.82 14.07 9.63
CA LYS A 38 -5.95 15.33 8.87
C LYS A 38 -7.38 15.87 8.93
N ILE A 39 -8.38 15.01 8.70
CA ILE A 39 -9.80 15.40 8.74
C ILE A 39 -10.22 15.87 10.14
N LEU A 40 -9.74 15.18 11.18
CA LEU A 40 -10.04 15.51 12.57
C LEU A 40 -9.20 16.68 13.12
N GLY A 41 -8.30 17.27 12.33
CA GLY A 41 -7.42 18.36 12.78
C GLY A 41 -6.46 17.94 13.90
N ALA A 42 -6.00 16.69 13.87
CA ALA A 42 -5.10 16.16 14.89
C ALA A 42 -3.80 16.97 14.97
N ASN A 43 -3.31 17.18 16.20
CA ASN A 43 -2.10 17.96 16.44
C ASN A 43 -0.85 17.25 15.88
N PRO A 44 -0.17 17.80 14.85
CA PRO A 44 1.05 17.21 14.29
C PRO A 44 2.24 17.24 15.26
N GLY A 45 2.18 18.03 16.33
CA GLY A 45 3.15 18.03 17.42
C GLY A 45 3.01 16.85 18.39
N SER A 46 1.95 16.04 18.28
CA SER A 46 1.83 14.80 19.03
C SER A 46 2.85 13.76 18.52
N PRO A 47 3.65 13.13 19.40
CA PRO A 47 4.63 12.13 18.98
C PRO A 47 4.01 11.03 18.12
N PHE A 48 2.82 10.54 18.49
CA PHE A 48 2.13 9.48 17.75
C PHE A 48 1.72 9.92 16.33
N VAL A 49 1.08 11.09 16.20
CA VAL A 49 0.66 11.63 14.90
C VAL A 49 1.87 11.91 14.02
N SER A 50 2.93 12.49 14.60
CA SER A 50 4.17 12.81 13.88
C SER A 50 4.85 11.58 13.30
N ILE A 51 4.88 10.46 14.03
CA ILE A 51 5.47 9.19 13.55
C ILE A 51 4.67 8.65 12.38
N ILE A 52 3.33 8.65 12.45
CA ILE A 52 2.49 8.22 11.32
C ILE A 52 2.77 9.09 10.10
N TYR A 53 2.83 10.41 10.26
CA TYR A 53 3.10 11.34 9.15
C TYR A 53 4.50 11.14 8.56
N ALA A 54 5.51 10.91 9.40
CA ALA A 54 6.88 10.66 8.96
C ALA A 54 7.01 9.36 8.16
N VAL A 55 6.46 8.25 8.67
CA VAL A 55 6.52 6.96 7.99
C VAL A 55 5.75 7.01 6.68
N THR A 56 4.52 7.54 6.70
CA THR A 56 3.69 7.64 5.49
C THR A 56 4.28 8.60 4.45
N ASN A 57 4.96 9.67 4.86
CA ASN A 57 5.62 10.60 3.94
C ASN A 57 6.64 9.92 3.04
N LEU A 58 7.40 8.94 3.55
CA LEU A 58 8.37 8.20 2.73
C LEU A 58 7.71 7.50 1.54
N PHE A 59 6.52 6.94 1.75
CA PHE A 59 5.77 6.22 0.72
C PHE A 59 4.96 7.15 -0.20
N ILE A 60 4.63 8.36 0.27
CA ILE A 60 3.91 9.37 -0.53
C ILE A 60 4.88 10.19 -1.39
N ALA A 61 6.13 10.34 -0.98
CA ALA A 61 7.14 11.15 -1.66
C ALA A 61 7.26 10.92 -3.18
N PRO A 62 7.17 9.68 -3.72
CA PRO A 62 7.21 9.45 -5.17
C PRO A 62 6.00 10.02 -5.93
N PHE A 63 4.89 10.25 -5.24
CA PHE A 63 3.65 10.80 -5.78
C PHE A 63 3.51 12.31 -5.56
N ALA A 64 4.54 12.94 -4.98
CA ALA A 64 4.58 14.37 -4.76
C ALA A 64 4.53 15.11 -6.11
N GLY A 65 3.63 16.09 -6.22
CA GLY A 65 3.50 16.93 -7.41
C GLY A 65 2.68 16.33 -8.57
N ILE A 66 2.06 15.15 -8.41
CA ILE A 66 1.13 14.57 -9.41
C ILE A 66 -0.04 15.53 -9.68
N PHE A 67 -0.52 16.21 -8.64
CA PHE A 67 -1.50 17.27 -8.77
C PHE A 67 -0.77 18.61 -8.70
N ARG A 68 -0.94 19.44 -9.74
CA ARG A 68 -0.61 20.86 -9.64
C ARG A 68 -1.50 21.42 -8.55
N VAL A 69 -0.93 21.76 -7.40
CA VAL A 69 -1.64 22.54 -6.39
C VAL A 69 -1.99 23.83 -7.11
N ALA A 70 -3.26 24.02 -7.46
CA ALA A 70 -3.76 25.31 -7.89
C ALA A 70 -3.71 26.21 -6.64
N VAL A 71 -2.51 26.67 -6.32
CA VAL A 71 -2.31 27.79 -5.41
C VAL A 71 -2.87 28.96 -6.22
N THR A 72 -4.15 29.26 -6.01
CA THR A 72 -4.60 30.63 -6.24
C THR A 72 -3.72 31.46 -5.32
N GLU A 73 -2.81 32.22 -5.93
CA GLU A 73 -1.97 33.19 -5.28
C GLU A 73 -2.82 34.00 -4.29
N GLY A 74 -2.59 33.83 -2.98
CA GLY A 74 -3.18 34.72 -1.98
C GLY A 74 -3.68 34.08 -0.69
N ILE A 75 -3.94 32.76 -0.64
CA ILE A 75 -4.25 32.09 0.63
C ILE A 75 -3.51 30.77 0.67
N GLU A 76 -2.57 30.65 1.61
CA GLU A 76 -1.96 29.38 2.03
C GLU A 76 -3.02 28.46 2.64
N ALA A 77 -4.01 28.05 1.85
CA ALA A 77 -4.83 26.91 2.17
C ALA A 77 -3.89 25.71 2.03
N GLN A 78 -3.18 25.38 3.11
CA GLN A 78 -2.67 24.04 3.33
C GLN A 78 -3.82 23.10 2.97
N SER A 79 -3.76 22.50 1.78
CA SER A 79 -4.82 21.64 1.30
C SER A 79 -4.95 20.51 2.31
N VAL A 80 -5.99 20.57 3.14
CA VAL A 80 -6.17 19.72 4.33
C VAL A 80 -6.25 18.25 3.91
N LEU A 81 -6.63 17.98 2.66
CA LEU A 81 -6.66 16.68 2.04
C LEU A 81 -5.61 16.61 0.94
N GLU A 82 -4.59 15.78 1.16
CA GLU A 82 -3.50 15.53 0.21
C GLU A 82 -3.98 14.54 -0.87
N PRO A 83 -4.30 14.96 -2.12
CA PRO A 83 -4.86 14.04 -3.11
C PRO A 83 -3.85 12.96 -3.54
N GLN A 84 -2.55 13.28 -3.43
CA GLN A 84 -1.44 12.35 -3.58
C GLN A 84 -1.53 11.12 -2.63
N LEU A 85 -2.11 11.27 -1.44
CA LEU A 85 -2.29 10.16 -0.48
C LEU A 85 -3.26 9.12 -1.05
N ILE A 86 -4.38 9.57 -1.61
CA ILE A 86 -5.40 8.70 -2.19
C ILE A 86 -4.80 7.94 -3.38
N ILE A 87 -4.03 8.62 -4.22
CA ILE A 87 -3.32 7.98 -5.33
C ILE A 87 -2.32 6.94 -4.84
N ALA A 88 -1.55 7.25 -3.79
CA ALA A 88 -0.63 6.30 -3.19
C ALA A 88 -1.35 5.01 -2.75
N MET A 89 -2.48 5.12 -2.03
CA MET A 89 -3.29 3.96 -1.61
C MET A 89 -3.74 3.11 -2.81
N ILE A 90 -4.28 3.75 -3.85
CA ILE A 90 -4.74 3.04 -5.06
C ILE A 90 -3.58 2.32 -5.75
N VAL A 91 -2.43 2.99 -5.89
CA VAL A 91 -1.26 2.43 -6.57
C VAL A 91 -0.68 1.25 -5.79
N TYR A 92 -0.51 1.38 -4.47
CA TYR A 92 0.03 0.28 -3.66
C TYR A 92 -0.93 -0.91 -3.59
N ALA A 93 -2.24 -0.69 -3.48
CA ALA A 93 -3.24 -1.75 -3.57
C ALA A 93 -3.18 -2.48 -4.92
N SER A 94 -3.08 -1.72 -6.02
CA SER A 94 -2.99 -2.27 -7.37
C SER A 94 -1.69 -3.07 -7.58
N LEU A 95 -0.56 -2.55 -7.09
CA LEU A 95 0.73 -3.21 -7.16
C LEU A 95 0.73 -4.54 -6.40
N ALA A 96 0.27 -4.56 -5.15
CA ALA A 96 0.24 -5.79 -4.36
C ALA A 96 -0.67 -6.86 -4.99
N TRP A 97 -1.85 -6.46 -5.47
CA TRP A 97 -2.74 -7.36 -6.20
C TRP A 97 -2.09 -7.89 -7.49
N GLY A 98 -1.44 -7.02 -8.26
CA GLY A 98 -0.72 -7.40 -9.48
C GLY A 98 0.42 -8.37 -9.22
N ILE A 99 1.23 -8.14 -8.18
CA ILE A 99 2.33 -9.03 -7.78
C ILE A 99 1.81 -10.41 -7.39
N VAL A 100 0.74 -10.48 -6.58
CA VAL A 100 0.12 -11.75 -6.19
C VAL A 100 -0.41 -12.49 -7.42
N LYS A 101 -1.08 -11.78 -8.33
CA LYS A 101 -1.63 -12.37 -9.55
C LYS A 101 -0.54 -12.90 -10.48
N LEU A 102 0.54 -12.15 -10.65
CA LEU A 102 1.67 -12.59 -11.46
C LEU A 102 2.34 -13.83 -10.85
N TYR A 103 2.53 -13.85 -9.53
CA TYR A 103 3.08 -15.00 -8.82
C TYR A 103 2.21 -16.26 -8.99
N GLU A 104 0.88 -16.10 -8.89
CA GLU A 104 -0.08 -17.19 -9.11
C GLU A 104 0.02 -17.77 -10.53
N ILE A 105 0.08 -16.91 -11.56
CA ILE A 105 0.21 -17.33 -12.97
C ILE A 105 1.51 -18.11 -13.20
N ILE A 106 2.66 -17.57 -12.73
CA ILE A 106 3.97 -18.20 -12.91
C ILE A 106 4.04 -19.55 -12.19
N SER A 107 3.47 -19.62 -10.99
CA SER A 107 3.51 -20.82 -10.17
C SER A 107 2.63 -21.93 -10.72
N ASN A 108 1.47 -21.60 -11.31
CA ASN A 108 0.59 -22.59 -11.93
C ASN A 108 1.18 -23.21 -13.20
N ARG A 109 1.99 -22.44 -13.97
CA ARG A 109 2.67 -22.96 -15.17
C ARG A 109 3.67 -24.08 -14.87
N LYS A 110 4.36 -24.01 -13.74
CA LYS A 110 5.33 -25.06 -13.33
C LYS A 110 4.65 -26.41 -13.03
N GLU A 111 3.37 -26.40 -12.69
CA GLU A 111 2.63 -27.62 -12.36
C GLU A 111 2.24 -28.39 -13.63
N SER A 112 1.94 -27.69 -14.73
CA SER A 112 1.61 -28.29 -16.03
C SER A 112 2.81 -28.80 -16.83
N GLU A 113 4.02 -28.30 -16.57
CA GLU A 113 5.25 -28.76 -17.27
C GLU A 113 5.87 -30.01 -16.60
N ASN A 114 5.41 -30.40 -15.41
CA ASN A 114 5.89 -31.58 -14.66
C ASN A 114 4.90 -32.77 -14.68
N LEU A 115 3.83 -32.69 -15.48
CA LEU A 115 2.87 -33.77 -15.78
C LEU A 115 3.16 -34.34 -17.17
#